data_AF-A0A484KZT7-F1
#
_entry.id   AF-A0A484KZT7-F1
#
_cell.length_a   1.000
_cell.length_b   1.000
_cell.length_c   1.000
_cell.angle_alpha   90.00
_cell.angle_beta   90.00
_cell.angle_gamma   90.00
#
_symmetry.space_group_name_H-M   'P 1'
#
loop_
_entity.id
_entity.type
_entity.pdbx_description
1 polymer ?
#
loop_
_entity_poly.entity_id
_entity_poly.type
_entity_poly.pdbx_seq_one_letter_code
_entity_poly.pdbx_strand_id
1 'polypeptide(L)'
;MWKKLESIYERNNAMGKASLIRKLVKLQYKDGDSTVVHMNEFQGVVNQLARMKMKLEDELQALLLVSSLPNNWDTFVVSLSNSTPDGKMTMEMVKASLLNEEARRKE
;
A
#
# COMPACT_ATOMS: atom_id res chain seq x y z
N MET A 1 32.03 -5.35 -19.06
CA MET A 1 30.90 -6.04 -18.43
C MET A 1 30.77 -5.75 -16.93
N TRP A 2 31.86 -5.63 -16.18
CA TRP A 2 31.79 -5.54 -14.72
C TRP A 2 31.08 -4.29 -14.16
N LYS A 3 31.44 -3.10 -14.67
CA LYS A 3 30.78 -1.83 -14.34
C LYS A 3 29.27 -1.78 -14.65
N LYS A 4 28.79 -2.64 -15.57
CA LYS A 4 27.37 -2.69 -15.95
C LYS A 4 26.55 -3.42 -14.89
N LEU A 5 27.10 -4.47 -14.29
CA LEU A 5 26.52 -5.23 -13.18
C LEU A 5 26.58 -4.43 -11.87
N GLU A 6 27.69 -3.72 -11.65
CA GLU A 6 27.86 -2.81 -10.51
C GLU A 6 26.80 -1.69 -10.53
N SER A 7 26.51 -1.10 -11.69
CA SER A 7 25.45 -0.09 -11.83
C SER A 7 24.02 -0.65 -11.67
N ILE A 8 23.79 -1.94 -11.95
CA ILE A 8 22.51 -2.62 -11.69
C ILE A 8 22.38 -2.94 -10.20
N TYR A 9 23.49 -3.27 -9.53
CA TYR A 9 23.59 -3.39 -8.08
C TYR A 9 23.35 -2.04 -7.38
N GLU A 10 23.88 -0.95 -7.93
CA GLU A 10 23.58 0.41 -7.47
C GLU A 10 22.12 0.81 -7.77
N ARG A 11 21.46 0.34 -8.83
CA ARG A 11 20.02 0.61 -9.01
C ARG A 11 19.12 -0.25 -8.11
N ASN A 12 19.65 -1.36 -7.62
CA ASN A 12 19.11 -2.13 -6.49
C ASN A 12 19.59 -1.60 -5.13
N ASN A 13 20.20 -0.40 -5.09
CA ASN A 13 20.77 0.15 -3.87
C ASN A 13 19.70 0.55 -2.84
N ALA A 14 20.18 0.70 -1.61
CA ALA A 14 19.39 1.17 -0.48
C ALA A 14 18.68 2.51 -0.74
N MET A 15 19.25 3.40 -1.57
CA MET A 15 18.67 4.70 -1.89
C MET A 15 17.38 4.56 -2.72
N GLY A 16 17.37 3.70 -3.74
CA GLY A 16 16.18 3.43 -4.55
C GLY A 16 15.05 2.81 -3.72
N LYS A 17 15.39 1.83 -2.87
CA LYS A 17 14.45 1.22 -1.92
C LYS A 17 13.92 2.27 -0.94
N ALA A 18 14.78 3.09 -0.35
CA ALA A 18 14.41 4.14 0.58
C ALA A 18 13.51 5.21 -0.08
N SER A 19 13.77 5.56 -1.35
CA SER A 19 12.94 6.48 -2.11
C SER A 19 11.52 5.93 -2.33
N LEU A 20 11.41 4.65 -2.71
CA LEU A 20 10.12 3.98 -2.89
C LEU A 20 9.36 3.81 -1.57
N ILE A 21 10.04 3.44 -0.49
CA ILE A 21 9.44 3.39 0.86
C ILE A 21 8.96 4.79 1.27
N ARG A 22 9.76 5.84 1.04
CA ARG A 22 9.35 7.22 1.31
C ARG A 22 8.13 7.61 0.48
N LYS A 23 8.05 7.19 -0.78
CA LYS A 23 6.87 7.40 -1.62
C LYS A 23 5.65 6.65 -1.04
N LEU A 24 5.83 5.40 -0.62
CA LEU A 24 4.76 4.58 -0.05
C LEU A 24 4.20 5.19 1.24
N VAL A 25 5.07 5.60 2.17
CA VAL A 25 4.67 6.21 3.46
C VAL A 25 4.03 7.58 3.29
N LYS A 26 4.41 8.33 2.23
CA LYS A 26 3.81 9.63 1.90
C LYS A 26 2.57 9.54 1.03
N LEU A 27 2.25 8.36 0.49
CA LEU A 27 1.06 8.16 -0.33
C LEU A 27 -0.14 8.19 0.61
N GLN A 28 -0.94 9.25 0.53
CA GLN A 28 -2.14 9.43 1.34
C GLN A 28 -3.36 9.47 0.43
N TYR A 29 -4.38 8.72 0.81
CA TYR A 29 -5.69 8.82 0.19
C TYR A 29 -6.31 10.16 0.58
N LYS A 30 -6.97 10.81 -0.38
CA LYS A 30 -7.75 12.01 -0.11
C LYS A 30 -9.21 11.65 -0.18
N ASP A 31 -9.96 12.11 0.81
CA ASP A 31 -11.39 11.82 0.87
C ASP A 31 -12.10 12.41 -0.36
N GLY A 32 -12.96 11.61 -0.99
CA GLY A 32 -13.64 11.93 -2.24
C GLY A 32 -12.88 11.55 -3.52
N ASP A 33 -11.59 11.20 -3.45
CA ASP A 33 -10.86 10.63 -4.60
C ASP A 33 -11.31 9.17 -4.86
N SER A 34 -10.91 8.59 -5.99
CA SER A 34 -11.21 7.19 -6.30
C SER A 34 -10.31 6.24 -5.51
N THR A 35 -10.89 5.34 -4.73
CA THR A 35 -10.09 4.32 -4.00
C THR A 35 -9.36 3.39 -4.95
N VAL A 36 -9.94 3.10 -6.13
CA VAL A 36 -9.31 2.31 -7.19
C VAL A 36 -8.03 2.95 -7.69
N VAL A 37 -8.05 4.26 -7.94
CA VAL A 37 -6.86 4.99 -8.40
C VAL A 37 -5.77 4.93 -7.33
N HIS A 38 -6.12 5.21 -6.08
CA HIS A 38 -5.18 5.13 -4.94
C HIS A 38 -4.58 3.73 -4.77
N MET A 39 -5.40 2.68 -4.81
CA MET A 39 -4.94 1.29 -4.71
C MET A 39 -4.01 0.90 -5.86
N ASN A 40 -4.27 1.39 -7.07
CA ASN A 40 -3.39 1.16 -8.22
C ASN A 40 -2.04 1.86 -8.08
N GLU A 41 -2.02 3.10 -7.59
CA GLU A 41 -0.79 3.82 -7.29
C GLU A 41 0.03 3.10 -6.21
N PHE A 42 -0.62 2.70 -5.12
CA PHE A 42 -0.02 1.92 -4.04
C PHE A 42 0.60 0.63 -4.56
N GLN A 43 -0.17 -0.18 -5.30
CA GLN A 43 0.30 -1.44 -5.87
C GLN A 43 1.45 -1.22 -6.86
N GLY A 44 1.44 -0.11 -7.60
CA GLY A 44 2.52 0.29 -8.49
C GLY A 44 3.85 0.50 -7.76
N VAL A 45 3.84 1.05 -6.54
CA VAL A 45 5.04 1.22 -5.69
C VAL A 45 5.47 -0.12 -5.09
N VAL A 46 4.53 -0.92 -4.58
CA VAL A 46 4.82 -2.26 -4.03
C VAL A 46 5.46 -3.16 -5.09
N ASN A 47 4.93 -3.16 -6.32
CA ASN A 47 5.47 -3.96 -7.42
C ASN A 47 6.89 -3.50 -7.81
N GLN A 48 7.20 -2.20 -7.69
CA GLN A 48 8.56 -1.70 -7.87
C GLN A 48 9.51 -2.23 -6.80
N LEU A 49 9.11 -2.21 -5.53
CA LEU A 49 9.89 -2.79 -4.43
C LEU A 49 10.12 -4.30 -4.63
N ALA A 50 9.10 -5.03 -5.07
CA ALA A 50 9.21 -6.46 -5.36
C ALA A 50 10.22 -6.74 -6.48
N ARG A 51 10.23 -5.94 -7.57
CA ARG A 51 11.24 -6.01 -8.63
C ARG A 51 12.66 -5.75 -8.11
N MET A 52 12.80 -4.99 -7.03
CA MET A 52 14.07 -4.73 -6.32
C MET A 52 14.40 -5.77 -5.24
N LYS A 53 13.74 -6.95 -5.29
CA LYS A 53 13.88 -8.04 -4.31
C LYS A 53 13.55 -7.62 -2.87
N MET A 54 12.69 -6.62 -2.69
CA MET A 54 12.14 -6.21 -1.40
C MET A 54 10.62 -6.46 -1.44
N LYS A 55 10.24 -7.72 -1.30
CA LYS A 55 8.82 -8.10 -1.25
C LYS A 55 8.28 -7.77 0.14
N LEU A 56 7.17 -7.04 0.19
CA LEU A 56 6.44 -6.79 1.43
C LEU A 56 5.51 -7.97 1.69
N GLU A 57 5.40 -8.38 2.95
CA GLU A 57 4.43 -9.38 3.36
C GLU A 57 3.00 -8.86 3.16
N ASP A 58 2.05 -9.76 2.90
CA ASP A 58 0.67 -9.39 2.55
C ASP A 58 0.01 -8.53 3.63
N GLU A 59 0.17 -8.93 4.89
CA GLU A 59 -0.34 -8.20 6.05
C GLU A 59 0.29 -6.81 6.20
N LEU A 60 1.60 -6.69 5.99
CA LEU A 60 2.27 -5.39 6.00
C LEU A 60 1.74 -4.48 4.89
N GLN A 61 1.50 -5.01 3.69
CA GLN A 61 0.88 -4.23 2.61
C GLN A 61 -0.52 -3.75 3.00
N ALA A 62 -1.32 -4.64 3.61
CA ALA A 62 -2.68 -4.34 4.03
C ALA A 62 -2.70 -3.22 5.08
N LEU A 63 -1.85 -3.32 6.11
CA LEU A 63 -1.70 -2.31 7.14
C LEU A 63 -1.22 -0.97 6.59
N LEU A 64 -0.26 -0.97 5.65
CA LEU A 64 0.23 0.25 5.00
C LEU A 64 -0.85 0.94 4.16
N LEU A 65 -1.67 0.16 3.45
CA LEU A 65 -2.78 0.69 2.67
C LEU A 65 -3.84 1.31 3.58
N VAL A 66 -4.22 0.64 4.68
CA VAL A 66 -5.17 1.20 5.65
C VAL A 66 -4.60 2.44 6.36
N SER A 67 -3.31 2.44 6.70
CA SER A 67 -2.62 3.59 7.31
C SER A 67 -2.53 4.82 6.40
N SER A 68 -2.78 4.66 5.10
CA SER A 68 -2.78 5.77 4.14
C SER A 68 -4.09 6.57 4.11
N LEU A 69 -5.12 6.06 4.78
CA LEU A 69 -6.44 6.69 4.82
C LEU A 69 -6.43 7.92 5.77
N PRO A 70 -7.20 8.97 5.44
CA PRO A 70 -7.34 10.15 6.30
C PRO A 70 -8.20 9.85 7.53
N ASN A 71 -8.05 10.64 8.60
CA ASN A 71 -8.70 10.41 9.90
C ASN A 71 -10.23 10.26 9.83
N ASN A 72 -10.90 10.85 8.84
CA ASN A 72 -12.34 10.65 8.66
C ASN A 72 -12.73 9.25 8.13
N TRP A 73 -11.76 8.34 7.99
CA TRP A 73 -11.93 6.90 7.77
C TRP A 73 -11.69 6.06 9.03
N ASP A 74 -11.37 6.66 10.18
CA ASP A 74 -11.03 5.91 11.40
C ASP A 74 -12.13 4.92 11.84
N THR A 75 -13.40 5.29 11.73
CA THR A 75 -14.52 4.37 12.03
C THR A 75 -14.52 3.14 11.12
N PHE A 76 -14.20 3.31 9.83
CA PHE A 76 -14.04 2.19 8.90
C PHE A 76 -12.86 1.32 9.30
N VAL A 77 -11.71 1.93 9.64
CA VAL A 77 -10.51 1.20 10.07
C VAL A 77 -10.78 0.34 11.31
N VAL A 78 -11.49 0.88 12.30
CA VAL A 78 -11.89 0.16 13.52
C VAL A 78 -12.84 -1.00 13.17
N SER A 79 -13.86 -0.75 12.35
CA SER A 79 -14.81 -1.79 11.93
C SER A 79 -14.11 -2.93 11.18
N LEU A 80 -13.23 -2.60 10.25
CA LEU A 80 -12.45 -3.57 9.47
C LEU A 80 -11.56 -4.41 10.39
N SER A 81 -10.86 -3.76 11.32
CA SER A 81 -9.99 -4.44 12.31
C SER A 81 -10.78 -5.44 13.16
N ASN A 82 -11.97 -5.05 13.64
CA ASN A 82 -12.83 -5.93 14.44
C ASN A 82 -13.42 -7.10 13.64
N SER A 83 -13.59 -6.93 12.32
CA SER A 83 -14.11 -7.97 11.43
C SER A 83 -13.03 -8.93 10.91
N THR A 84 -11.75 -8.65 11.19
CA THR A 84 -10.63 -9.42 10.65
C THR A 84 -10.48 -10.75 11.41
N PRO A 85 -10.58 -11.91 10.74
CA PRO A 85 -10.37 -13.21 11.37
C PRO A 85 -8.96 -13.32 11.93
N ASP A 86 -8.83 -13.82 13.16
CA ASP A 86 -7.56 -14.04 13.86
C ASP A 86 -6.68 -12.77 14.00
N GLY A 87 -7.25 -11.58 13.80
CA GLY A 87 -6.54 -10.30 13.83
C GLY A 87 -5.57 -10.07 12.66
N LYS A 88 -5.55 -10.96 11.66
CA LYS A 88 -4.61 -10.90 10.54
C LYS A 88 -5.23 -10.30 9.28
N MET A 89 -4.84 -9.07 8.97
CA MET A 89 -5.38 -8.36 7.81
C MET A 89 -4.72 -8.81 6.51
N THR A 90 -5.51 -8.99 5.44
CA THR A 90 -4.99 -9.37 4.11
C THR A 90 -5.29 -8.29 3.07
N MET A 91 -4.48 -8.24 2.00
CA MET A 91 -4.73 -7.26 0.92
C MET A 91 -6.06 -7.48 0.23
N GLU A 92 -6.50 -8.73 0.10
CA GLU A 92 -7.80 -9.07 -0.50
C GLU A 92 -8.96 -8.46 0.31
N MET A 93 -8.94 -8.67 1.63
CA MET A 93 -9.96 -8.13 2.54
C MET A 93 -9.99 -6.60 2.53
N VAL A 94 -8.83 -5.95 2.59
CA VAL A 94 -8.74 -4.47 2.56
C VAL A 94 -9.26 -3.91 1.25
N LYS A 95 -8.84 -4.46 0.11
CA LYS A 95 -9.28 -3.97 -1.22
C LYS A 95 -10.79 -4.08 -1.37
N ALA A 96 -11.38 -5.22 -1.02
CA ALA A 96 -12.83 -5.41 -1.08
C ALA A 96 -13.58 -4.44 -0.16
N SER A 97 -13.09 -4.25 1.07
CA SER A 97 -13.72 -3.39 2.07
C SER A 97 -13.65 -1.91 1.68
N LEU A 98 -12.55 -1.45 1.08
CA LEU A 98 -12.39 -0.09 0.60
C LEU A 98 -13.40 0.26 -0.51
N LEU A 99 -13.63 -0.64 -1.46
CA LEU A 99 -14.60 -0.45 -2.53
C LEU A 99 -16.02 -0.32 -1.97
N ASN A 100 -16.38 -1.17 -1.02
CA ASN A 100 -17.69 -1.12 -0.37
C ASN A 100 -17.89 0.18 0.43
N GLU A 101 -16.87 0.61 1.18
CA GLU A 101 -16.94 1.84 1.96
C GLU A 101 -17.00 3.09 1.07
N GLU A 102 -16.27 3.12 -0.06
CA GLU A 102 -16.39 4.21 -1.04
C GLU A 102 -17.82 4.31 -1.60
N ALA A 103 -18.44 3.17 -1.93
CA ALA A 103 -19.83 3.14 -2.40
C ALA A 103 -20.79 3.67 -1.34
N ARG A 104 -20.68 3.19 -0.09
CA ARG A 104 -21.50 3.61 1.05
C ARG A 104 -21.40 5.11 1.37
N ARG A 105 -20.23 5.72 1.16
CA ARG A 105 -20.01 7.16 1.39
C ARG A 105 -20.56 8.06 0.30
N LYS A 106 -20.87 7.50 -0.88
CA LYS A 106 -21.45 8.23 -2.02
C LYS A 106 -22.98 8.15 -2.08
N GLU A 107 -23.59 7.33 -1.24
CA GLU A 107 -25.04 7.29 -0.98
C GLU A 107 -25.45 8.46 -0.07
#